data_AF-A0A2J6TNL7-F1
#
_entry.id   AF-A0A2J6TNL7-F1
#
_cell.length_a   1.000
_cell.length_b   1.000
_cell.length_c   1.000
_cell.angle_alpha   90.00
_cell.angle_beta   90.00
_cell.angle_gamma   90.00
#
_symmetry.space_group_name_H-M   'P 1'
#
loop_
_entity.id
_entity.type
_entity.pdbx_description
1 polymer ?
#
loop_
_entity_poly.entity_id
_entity_poly.type
_entity_poly.pdbx_seq_one_letter_code
_entity_poly.pdbx_strand_id
1 'polypeptide(L)' 'PKRRSERLSRRQSILVNKAYDLAEFCNADVALIIRSLRTGRYFTYYSINLASWLPTKEQI' A
#
# COMPACT_ATOMS: atom_id res chain seq x y z
N PRO A 1 7.19 -10.53 -21.19
CA PRO A 1 6.34 -9.32 -21.02
C PRO A 1 5.09 -9.53 -20.13
N LYS A 2 4.17 -10.45 -20.48
CA LYS A 2 2.93 -10.73 -19.71
C LYS A 2 3.18 -11.27 -18.27
N ARG A 3 4.14 -12.19 -18.11
CA ARG A 3 4.47 -12.82 -16.81
C ARG A 3 4.98 -11.82 -15.74
N ARG A 4 5.61 -10.72 -16.14
CA ARG A 4 6.18 -9.73 -15.20
C ARG A 4 5.10 -8.80 -14.62
N SER A 5 4.09 -8.42 -15.41
CA SER A 5 2.93 -7.67 -14.92
C SER A 5 2.07 -8.51 -13.99
N GLU A 6 1.82 -9.78 -14.33
CA GLU A 6 1.07 -10.70 -13.45
C GLU A 6 1.78 -10.88 -12.09
N ARG A 7 3.11 -11.01 -12.11
CA ARG A 7 3.93 -11.08 -10.89
C ARG A 7 3.86 -9.80 -10.05
N LEU A 8 3.82 -8.63 -10.69
CA LEU A 8 3.70 -7.35 -9.98
C LEU A 8 2.32 -7.20 -9.34
N SER A 9 1.25 -7.46 -10.10
CA SER A 9 -0.13 -7.41 -9.58
C SER A 9 -0.33 -8.39 -8.43
N ARG A 10 0.19 -9.63 -8.54
CA ARG A 10 0.12 -10.62 -7.45
C ARG A 10 0.86 -10.15 -6.20
N ARG A 11 2.08 -9.59 -6.35
CA ARG A 11 2.86 -9.09 -5.21
C ARG A 11 2.20 -7.87 -4.56
N GLN A 12 1.63 -6.99 -5.38
CA GLN A 12 0.88 -5.83 -4.89
C GLN A 12 -0.33 -6.27 -4.06
N SER A 13 -1.12 -7.24 -4.54
CA SER A 13 -2.25 -7.78 -3.77
C SER A 13 -1.80 -8.45 -2.46
N ILE A 14 -0.73 -9.23 -2.48
CA ILE A 14 -0.19 -9.86 -1.25
C ILE A 14 0.25 -8.79 -0.24
N LEU A 15 0.88 -7.71 -0.71
CA LEU A 15 1.35 -6.64 0.17
C LEU A 15 0.18 -5.86 0.78
N VAL A 16 -0.88 -5.61 0.00
CA VAL A 16 -2.11 -4.98 0.50
C VAL A 16 -2.78 -5.86 1.54
N ASN A 17 -2.88 -7.18 1.31
CA ASN A 17 -3.45 -8.10 2.29
C ASN A 17 -2.65 -8.10 3.61
N LYS A 18 -1.32 -8.08 3.54
CA LYS A 18 -0.47 -7.95 4.74
C LYS A 18 -0.68 -6.63 5.48
N ALA A 19 -0.85 -5.54 4.74
CA ALA A 19 -1.14 -4.22 5.33
C ALA A 19 -2.50 -4.21 6.03
N TYR A 20 -3.49 -4.87 5.43
CA TYR A 20 -4.81 -5.11 6.02
C TYR A 20 -4.72 -5.95 7.30
N ASP A 21 -4.05 -7.11 7.24
CA ASP A 21 -3.89 -8.00 8.39
C ASP A 21 -3.22 -7.28 9.57
N LEU A 22 -2.19 -6.47 9.29
CA LEU A 22 -1.50 -5.68 10.32
C LEU A 22 -2.43 -4.65 10.97
N ALA A 23 -3.28 -3.99 10.19
CA ALA A 23 -4.24 -3.04 10.74
C ALA A 23 -5.31 -3.73 11.59
N GLU A 24 -5.90 -4.80 11.06
CA GLU A 24 -6.99 -5.55 11.70
C GLU A 24 -6.54 -6.26 12.99
N PHE A 25 -5.38 -6.91 12.97
CA PHE A 25 -4.97 -7.81 14.06
C PHE A 25 -3.95 -7.21 15.03
N CYS A 26 -3.32 -6.08 14.70
CA CYS A 26 -2.29 -5.47 15.56
C CYS A 26 -2.65 -4.07 16.08
N ASN A 27 -3.90 -3.62 15.88
CA ASN A 27 -4.39 -2.31 16.31
C ASN A 27 -3.45 -1.17 15.87
N ALA A 28 -3.10 -1.18 14.59
CA ALA A 28 -2.14 -0.27 14.00
C ALA A 28 -2.74 0.48 12.80
N ASP A 29 -2.49 1.78 12.72
CA ASP A 29 -2.86 2.57 11.55
C ASP A 29 -1.82 2.40 10.44
N VAL A 30 -2.23 1.74 9.36
CA VAL A 30 -1.36 1.41 8.22
C VAL A 30 -1.71 2.26 7.00
N ALA A 31 -0.68 2.88 6.40
CA ALA A 31 -0.75 3.51 5.10
C ALA A 31 0.31 2.89 4.16
N LEU A 32 -0.10 2.49 2.96
CA LEU A 32 0.77 1.88 1.95
C LEU A 32 0.69 2.67 0.66
N ILE A 33 1.83 3.22 0.23
CA ILE A 33 1.98 3.96 -1.03
C ILE A 33 2.93 3.21 -1.94
N ILE A 34 2.45 2.84 -3.13
CA ILE A 34 3.24 2.12 -4.14
C ILE A 34 3.35 3.00 -5.39
N ARG A 35 4.57 3.38 -5.73
CA ARG A 35 4.87 4.07 -6.99
C ARG A 35 5.31 3.06 -8.06
N SER A 36 4.51 2.90 -9.10
CA SER A 36 4.90 2.10 -10.27
C SER A 36 5.92 2.87 -11.10
N LEU A 37 7.20 2.51 -11.01
CA LEU A 37 8.27 3.14 -11.82
C LEU A 37 8.07 2.97 -13.33
N ARG A 38 7.30 1.95 -13.74
CA ARG A 38 7.01 1.69 -15.15
C ARG A 38 5.95 2.62 -15.74
N THR A 39 4.94 2.97 -14.95
CA THR A 39 3.79 3.76 -15.42
C THR A 39 3.71 5.15 -14.79
N GLY A 40 4.57 5.45 -13.82
CA GLY A 40 4.56 6.69 -13.04
C GLY A 40 3.38 6.81 -12.06
N ARG A 41 2.46 5.83 -12.04
CA ARG A 41 1.22 5.89 -11.25
C ARG A 41 1.45 5.51 -9.79
N TYR A 42 0.68 6.13 -8.92
CA TYR A 42 0.58 5.78 -7.51
C TYR A 42 -0.61 4.87 -7.27
N PHE A 43 -0.42 3.90 -6.39
CA PHE A 43 -1.48 3.13 -5.77
C PHE A 43 -1.38 3.34 -4.26
N THR A 44 -2.51 3.65 -3.64
CA THR A 44 -2.58 3.98 -2.22
C THR A 44 -3.58 3.07 -1.53
N TYR A 45 -3.19 2.54 -0.39
CA TYR A 45 -4.06 1.83 0.54
C TYR A 45 -3.94 2.50 1.91
N TYR A 46 -5.10 2.72 2.53
CA TYR A 46 -5.22 3.27 3.88
C TYR A 46 -6.15 2.34 4.66
N SER A 47 -5.71 1.89 5.82
CA SER A 47 -6.52 1.07 6.74
C SER A 47 -7.69 1.85 7.33
N ILE A 48 -7.49 3.14 7.55
CA ILE A 48 -8.47 4.10 8.05
C ILE A 48 -8.73 5.17 7.01
N ASN A 49 -10.00 5.43 6.69
CA ASN A 49 -10.41 6.55 5.84
C ASN A 49 -10.51 7.84 6.68
N LEU A 50 -9.48 8.11 7.48
CA LEU A 50 -9.35 9.38 8.17
C LEU A 50 -8.66 10.34 7.20
N ALA A 51 -9.36 11.42 6.84
CA ALA A 51 -8.87 12.45 5.92
C ALA A 51 -7.52 13.09 6.33
N SER A 52 -7.06 12.83 7.56
CA SER A 52 -5.88 13.46 8.17
C SER A 52 -4.64 12.53 8.27
N TRP A 53 -4.68 11.31 7.74
CA TRP A 53 -3.60 10.31 7.93
C TRP A 53 -2.64 10.19 6.74
N LEU A 54 -1.96 11.27 6.40
CA LEU A 54 -0.65 11.17 5.74
C LEU A 54 0.40 11.54 6.78
N PRO A 55 1.38 10.67 7.10
CA PRO A 55 2.48 11.09 7.95
C PRO A 55 3.11 12.32 7.31
N THR A 56 3.17 13.42 8.05
CA THR A 56 3.92 14.58 7.58
C THR A 56 5.37 14.17 7.41
N LYS A 57 6.12 14.89 6.58
CA LYS A 57 7.51 14.54 6.25
C LYS A 57 8.41 14.46 7.48
N GLU A 58 7.96 15.02 8.62
CA GLU A 58 8.66 14.92 9.91
C GLU A 58 8.50 13.57 10.63
N GLN A 59 7.58 12.70 10.18
CA GLN A 59 7.25 11.43 10.84
C GLN A 59 7.84 10.19 10.13
N ILE A 60 8.60 10.37 9.04
CA ILE A 60 9.24 9.30 8.25
C ILE A 60 10.74 9.28 8.52
#